data_AF-A0AAW3XLE6-F1
#
_entry.id   AF-A0AAW3XLE6-F1
#
_cell.length_a   1.000
_cell.length_b   1.000
_cell.length_c   1.000
_cell.angle_alpha   90.00
_cell.angle_beta   90.00
_cell.angle_gamma   90.00
#
_symmetry.space_group_name_H-M   'P 1'
#
loop_
_entity.id
_entity.type
_entity.pdbx_description
1 polymer ?
#
loop_
_entity_poly.entity_id
_entity_poly.type
_entity_poly.pdbx_seq_one_letter_code
_entity_poly.pdbx_strand_id
1 'polypeptide(L)'
;MESNVERDTMRNLNKIWYSVRHLLSVYTTGYSLGKTHTGKRHSDLKTVFAMGSHNEIYELIRCELVTEGRQLLWRSRGLRLLHVVIGILVHRRDNYSVNLDYNMIKQTLKLNNIKQLITMEIPQTHKYDLEQYVKSLPVGNEDLVHTNVIGPFLKCYKFL
;
A
#
# COMPACT_ATOMS: atom_id res chain seq x y z
N MET A 1 0.30 21.49 -38.12
CA MET A 1 -0.26 20.12 -38.00
C MET A 1 0.65 19.20 -37.17
N GLU A 2 1.46 19.73 -36.23
CA GLU A 2 2.48 18.97 -35.50
C GLU A 2 2.10 18.61 -34.04
N SER A 3 0.96 19.06 -33.51
CA SER A 3 0.64 18.93 -32.08
C SER A 3 0.00 17.61 -31.63
N ASN A 4 -0.43 16.75 -32.56
CA ASN A 4 -1.01 15.44 -32.22
C ASN A 4 0.05 14.34 -32.23
N VAL A 5 1.02 14.42 -33.14
CA VAL A 5 2.10 13.42 -33.25
C VAL A 5 2.95 13.44 -31.99
N GLU A 6 3.38 14.60 -31.50
CA GLU A 6 4.19 14.73 -30.28
C GLU A 6 3.47 14.25 -29.01
N ARG A 7 2.15 14.49 -28.91
CA ARG A 7 1.36 14.01 -27.77
C ARG A 7 1.21 12.49 -27.79
N ASP A 8 1.04 11.91 -28.96
CA ASP A 8 0.93 10.45 -29.11
C ASP A 8 2.29 9.76 -28.93
N THR A 9 3.41 10.36 -29.36
CA THR A 9 4.76 9.86 -29.03
C THR A 9 5.02 9.95 -27.54
N MET A 10 4.72 11.07 -26.87
CA MET A 10 4.90 11.19 -25.42
C MET A 10 4.02 10.20 -24.64
N ARG A 11 2.81 9.92 -25.11
CA ARG A 11 1.92 8.91 -24.51
C ARG A 11 2.44 7.49 -24.70
N ASN A 12 3.00 7.19 -25.87
CA ASN A 12 3.61 5.90 -26.16
C ASN A 12 4.93 5.70 -25.40
N LEU A 13 5.77 6.73 -25.29
CA LEU A 13 7.00 6.69 -24.49
C LEU A 13 6.70 6.47 -23.01
N ASN A 14 5.65 7.10 -22.47
CA ASN A 14 5.20 6.83 -21.11
C ASN A 14 4.73 5.37 -20.95
N LYS A 15 3.93 4.83 -21.87
CA LYS A 15 3.50 3.41 -21.82
C LYS A 15 4.70 2.44 -21.90
N ILE A 16 5.68 2.73 -22.74
CA ILE A 16 6.91 1.95 -22.86
C ILE A 16 7.71 2.05 -21.57
N TRP A 17 7.88 3.24 -21.00
CA TRP A 17 8.58 3.44 -19.74
C TRP A 17 7.91 2.71 -18.57
N TYR A 18 6.57 2.71 -18.49
CA TYR A 18 5.82 1.91 -17.51
C TYR A 18 6.02 0.41 -17.71
N SER A 19 6.05 -0.06 -18.96
CA SER A 19 6.27 -1.48 -19.27
C SER A 19 7.69 -1.93 -18.94
N VAL A 20 8.69 -1.09 -19.22
CA VAL A 20 10.10 -1.34 -18.90
C VAL A 20 10.33 -1.27 -17.39
N ARG A 21 9.71 -0.33 -16.68
CA ARG A 21 9.78 -0.24 -15.21
C ARG A 21 9.13 -1.45 -14.53
N HIS A 22 8.01 -1.94 -15.07
CA HIS A 22 7.36 -3.15 -14.58
C HIS A 22 8.24 -4.38 -14.81
N LEU A 23 8.90 -4.48 -15.97
CA LEU A 23 9.84 -5.57 -16.25
C LEU A 23 11.09 -5.49 -15.36
N LEU A 24 11.65 -4.30 -15.14
CA LEU A 24 12.82 -4.12 -14.26
C LEU A 24 12.49 -4.40 -12.79
N SER A 25 11.30 -4.03 -12.31
CA SER A 25 10.81 -4.42 -10.97
C SER A 25 10.65 -5.93 -10.83
N VAL A 26 10.32 -6.64 -11.91
CA VAL A 26 10.22 -8.11 -11.91
C VAL A 26 11.61 -8.76 -11.96
N TYR A 27 12.62 -8.10 -12.55
CA TYR A 27 13.99 -8.63 -12.62
C TYR A 27 14.84 -8.35 -11.37
N THR A 28 14.61 -7.26 -10.64
CA THR A 28 15.35 -6.97 -9.39
C THR A 28 14.78 -7.66 -8.16
N THR A 29 13.58 -8.22 -8.27
CA THR A 29 12.93 -9.00 -7.22
C THR A 29 12.55 -10.32 -7.86
N GLY A 30 13.41 -11.33 -7.73
CA GLY A 30 13.23 -12.67 -8.30
C GLY A 30 12.00 -13.38 -7.76
N TYR A 31 10.82 -12.96 -8.22
CA TYR A 31 9.55 -13.62 -7.95
C TYR A 31 8.97 -14.11 -9.27
N SER A 32 9.00 -15.43 -9.41
CA SER A 32 8.22 -16.16 -10.41
C SER A 32 6.74 -16.07 -10.06
N LEU A 33 6.09 -14.97 -10.45
CA LEU A 33 4.64 -14.91 -10.53
C LEU A 33 4.23 -15.51 -11.89
N GLY A 34 3.95 -16.82 -11.85
CA GLY A 34 3.42 -17.56 -12.98
C GLY A 34 2.16 -16.88 -13.54
N LYS A 35 2.17 -16.59 -14.84
CA LYS A 35 1.00 -16.17 -15.60
C LYS A 35 -0.10 -17.23 -15.47
N THR A 36 -1.35 -16.86 -15.17
CA THR A 36 -2.53 -17.36 -15.91
C THR A 36 -3.76 -16.47 -15.69
N HIS A 37 -4.39 -16.14 -16.82
CA HIS A 37 -5.78 -15.80 -17.12
C HIS A 37 -6.73 -15.19 -16.04
N THR A 38 -7.47 -14.21 -16.54
CA THR A 38 -8.33 -13.18 -15.94
C THR A 38 -9.52 -13.64 -15.07
N GLY A 39 -9.57 -14.91 -14.64
CA GLY A 39 -10.55 -15.43 -13.67
C GLY A 39 -9.96 -15.82 -12.29
N LYS A 40 -8.64 -16.01 -12.17
CA LYS A 40 -7.98 -16.53 -10.95
C LYS A 40 -7.53 -15.48 -9.93
N ARG A 41 -7.59 -14.19 -10.25
CA ARG A 41 -7.03 -13.11 -9.41
C ARG A 41 -7.75 -12.93 -8.07
N HIS A 42 -9.08 -13.08 -8.00
CA HIS A 42 -9.81 -12.85 -6.75
C HIS A 42 -9.61 -13.97 -5.71
N SER A 43 -9.50 -15.22 -6.14
CA SER A 43 -9.15 -16.34 -5.24
C SER A 43 -7.73 -16.20 -4.71
N ASP A 44 -6.83 -15.65 -5.52
CA ASP A 44 -5.43 -15.41 -5.17
C ASP A 44 -5.30 -14.32 -4.10
N LEU A 45 -6.00 -13.19 -4.25
CA LEU A 45 -6.00 -12.09 -3.27
C LEU A 45 -6.49 -12.52 -1.88
N LYS A 46 -7.62 -13.25 -1.82
CA LYS A 46 -8.14 -13.77 -0.54
C LYS A 46 -7.13 -14.71 0.12
N THR A 47 -6.45 -15.52 -0.68
CA THR A 47 -5.42 -16.44 -0.18
C THR A 47 -4.21 -15.69 0.35
N VAL A 48 -3.74 -14.65 -0.36
CA VAL A 48 -2.62 -13.81 0.09
C VAL A 48 -2.94 -13.09 1.39
N PHE A 49 -4.14 -12.54 1.57
CA PHE A 49 -4.48 -11.93 2.87
C PHE A 49 -4.65 -12.96 4.00
N ALA A 50 -5.18 -14.14 3.70
CA ALA A 50 -5.39 -15.21 4.67
C ALA A 50 -4.08 -15.88 5.13
N MET A 51 -3.10 -16.08 4.23
CA MET A 51 -1.91 -16.90 4.49
C MET A 51 -0.59 -16.22 4.17
N GLY A 52 -0.60 -15.15 3.39
CA GLY A 52 0.61 -14.45 2.98
C GLY A 52 1.35 -13.85 4.16
N SER A 53 2.67 -13.81 4.04
CA SER A 53 3.55 -13.11 4.97
C SER A 53 3.32 -11.60 4.92
N HIS A 54 3.85 -10.91 5.94
CA HIS A 54 3.88 -9.45 5.99
C HIS A 54 4.40 -8.83 4.68
N ASN A 55 5.54 -9.31 4.17
CA ASN A 55 6.14 -8.76 2.95
C ASN A 55 5.30 -9.02 1.70
N GLU A 56 4.69 -10.20 1.59
CA GLU A 56 3.83 -10.53 0.43
C GLU A 56 2.60 -9.63 0.37
N ILE A 57 1.92 -9.42 1.51
CA ILE A 57 0.75 -8.53 1.58
C ILE A 57 1.17 -7.07 1.31
N TYR A 58 2.30 -6.64 1.86
CA TYR A 58 2.83 -5.29 1.63
C TYR A 58 3.17 -5.05 0.16
N GLU A 59 3.90 -5.97 -0.48
CA GLU A 59 4.29 -5.85 -1.88
C GLU A 59 3.10 -5.91 -2.82
N LEU A 60 2.12 -6.77 -2.52
CA LEU A 60 0.86 -6.84 -3.25
C LEU A 60 0.18 -5.46 -3.29
N ILE A 61 0.04 -4.80 -2.14
CA ILE A 61 -0.59 -3.49 -2.07
C ILE A 61 0.31 -2.42 -2.71
N ARG A 62 1.61 -2.45 -2.43
CA ARG A 62 2.59 -1.47 -2.93
C ARG A 62 2.63 -1.42 -4.45
N CYS A 63 2.60 -2.58 -5.11
CA CYS A 63 2.61 -2.70 -6.56
C CYS A 63 1.35 -2.12 -7.21
N GLU A 64 0.23 -2.14 -6.48
CA GLU A 64 -1.07 -1.71 -7.00
C GLU A 64 -1.40 -0.23 -6.76
N LEU A 65 -0.53 0.48 -6.06
CA LEU A 65 -0.65 1.92 -5.88
C LEU A 65 -0.18 2.66 -7.14
N VAL A 66 -1.14 3.07 -7.96
CA VAL A 66 -0.90 4.01 -9.06
C VAL A 66 -0.40 5.32 -8.47
N THR A 67 0.76 5.77 -8.93
CA THR A 67 1.32 7.05 -8.49
C THR A 67 1.00 8.13 -9.49
N GLU A 68 0.08 9.01 -9.11
CA GLU A 68 -0.10 10.29 -9.80
C GLU A 68 0.88 11.31 -9.19
N GLY A 69 1.40 12.20 -10.03
CA GLY A 69 2.50 13.12 -9.69
C GLY A 69 2.25 14.05 -8.48
N ARG A 70 3.33 14.72 -8.04
CA ARG A 70 3.47 15.63 -6.87
C ARG A 70 3.33 15.00 -5.46
N GLN A 71 2.94 13.73 -5.32
CA GLN A 71 2.74 13.12 -3.99
C GLN A 71 3.92 12.29 -3.45
N LEU A 72 5.12 12.43 -4.02
CA LEU A 72 6.28 11.58 -3.67
C LEU A 72 6.64 11.62 -2.18
N LEU A 73 6.55 12.79 -1.53
CA LEU A 73 6.86 12.93 -0.10
C LEU A 73 5.85 12.20 0.79
N TRP A 74 4.56 12.29 0.47
CA TRP A 74 3.51 11.59 1.19
C TRP A 74 3.57 10.09 0.97
N ARG A 75 4.02 9.66 -0.23
CA ARG A 75 4.17 8.25 -0.58
C ARG A 75 5.10 7.52 0.38
N SER A 76 6.30 8.03 0.62
CA SER A 76 7.26 7.33 1.49
C SER A 76 6.75 7.21 2.93
N ARG A 77 6.11 8.27 3.45
CA ARG A 77 5.46 8.23 4.77
C ARG A 77 4.31 7.22 4.81
N GLY A 78 3.48 7.20 3.77
CA GLY A 78 2.35 6.29 3.64
C GLY A 78 2.78 4.84 3.53
N LEU A 79 3.83 4.54 2.74
CA LEU A 79 4.37 3.19 2.59
C LEU A 79 4.98 2.67 3.90
N ARG A 80 5.71 3.52 4.64
CA ARG A 80 6.22 3.14 5.97
C ARG A 80 5.09 2.85 6.94
N LEU A 81 4.05 3.69 6.96
CA LEU A 81 2.86 3.45 7.79
C LEU A 81 2.14 2.16 7.39
N LEU A 82 1.95 1.93 6.09
CA LEU A 82 1.32 0.71 5.57
C LEU A 82 2.08 -0.54 6.02
N HIS A 83 3.41 -0.54 5.89
CA HIS A 83 4.25 -1.64 6.34
C HIS A 83 4.03 -1.94 7.83
N VAL A 84 4.06 -0.93 8.69
CA VAL A 84 3.81 -1.12 10.14
C VAL A 84 2.41 -1.67 10.40
N VAL A 85 1.38 -1.13 9.74
CA VAL A 85 -0.01 -1.59 9.90
C VAL A 85 -0.19 -3.03 9.45
N ILE A 86 0.41 -3.44 8.32
CA ILE A 86 0.34 -4.83 7.85
C ILE A 86 1.04 -5.75 8.84
N GLY A 87 2.23 -5.37 9.35
CA GLY A 87 2.93 -6.15 10.37
C GLY A 87 2.07 -6.43 11.61
N ILE A 88 1.37 -5.41 12.11
CA ILE A 88 0.44 -5.56 13.23
C ILE A 88 -0.74 -6.48 12.87
N LEU A 89 -1.36 -6.27 11.70
CA LEU A 89 -2.53 -7.05 11.31
C LEU A 89 -2.20 -8.51 11.04
N VAL A 90 -1.03 -8.80 10.46
CA VAL A 90 -0.52 -10.17 10.28
C VAL A 90 -0.27 -10.83 11.63
N HIS A 91 0.41 -10.14 12.56
CA HIS A 91 0.58 -10.64 13.93
C HIS A 91 -0.78 -10.96 14.57
N ARG A 92 -1.79 -10.11 14.37
CA ARG A 92 -3.13 -10.34 14.91
C ARG A 92 -3.87 -11.49 14.25
N ARG A 93 -3.74 -11.64 12.94
CA ARG A 93 -4.29 -12.77 12.17
C ARG A 93 -3.74 -14.09 12.71
N ASP A 94 -2.41 -14.16 12.85
CA ASP A 94 -1.72 -15.40 13.18
C ASP A 94 -1.92 -15.83 14.65
N ASN A 95 -2.12 -14.87 15.57
CA ASN A 95 -2.18 -15.16 17.01
C ASN A 95 -3.61 -15.05 17.60
N TYR A 96 -4.53 -14.35 16.94
CA TYR A 96 -5.85 -14.02 17.51
C TYR A 96 -7.02 -14.31 16.56
N SER A 97 -6.82 -15.11 15.52
CA SER A 97 -7.86 -15.51 14.55
C SER A 97 -8.61 -14.32 13.91
N VAL A 98 -7.90 -13.21 13.72
CA VAL A 98 -8.48 -12.02 13.07
C VAL A 98 -8.47 -12.20 11.56
N ASN A 99 -9.63 -12.11 10.92
CA ASN A 99 -9.72 -12.10 9.47
C ASN A 99 -9.11 -10.81 8.91
N LEU A 100 -8.06 -10.97 8.11
CA LEU A 100 -7.36 -9.87 7.46
C LEU A 100 -7.87 -9.74 6.03
N ASP A 101 -8.30 -8.53 5.68
CA ASP A 101 -8.61 -8.14 4.31
C ASP A 101 -8.18 -6.69 4.07
N TYR A 102 -8.36 -6.21 2.84
CA TYR A 102 -7.99 -4.84 2.49
C TYR A 102 -8.86 -3.77 3.18
N ASN A 103 -10.11 -4.09 3.49
CA ASN A 103 -10.99 -3.15 4.20
C ASN A 103 -10.50 -2.96 5.64
N MET A 104 -10.08 -4.02 6.33
CA MET A 104 -9.45 -3.95 7.63
C MET A 104 -8.24 -3.01 7.59
N ILE A 105 -7.35 -3.18 6.60
CA ILE A 105 -6.18 -2.31 6.41
C ILE A 105 -6.59 -0.84 6.26
N LYS A 106 -7.57 -0.53 5.40
CA LYS A 106 -8.07 0.85 5.21
C LYS A 106 -8.66 1.43 6.49
N GLN A 107 -9.42 0.63 7.25
CA GLN A 107 -9.99 1.10 8.52
C GLN A 107 -8.86 1.35 9.52
N THR A 108 -7.91 0.43 9.67
CA THR A 108 -6.78 0.59 10.59
C THR A 108 -5.91 1.79 10.24
N LEU A 109 -5.77 2.12 8.95
CA LEU A 109 -5.00 3.28 8.50
C LEU A 109 -5.62 4.63 8.93
N LYS A 110 -6.88 4.71 9.35
CA LYS A 110 -7.49 5.96 9.82
C LYS A 110 -6.82 6.45 11.11
N LEU A 111 -6.55 7.76 11.23
CA LEU A 111 -5.81 8.33 12.36
C LEU A 111 -6.36 7.95 13.73
N ASN A 112 -7.69 8.04 13.93
CA ASN A 112 -8.31 7.66 15.21
C ASN A 112 -8.09 6.19 15.54
N ASN A 113 -8.11 5.31 14.53
CA ASN A 113 -7.89 3.88 14.71
C ASN A 113 -6.41 3.59 14.98
N ILE A 114 -5.47 4.34 14.38
CA ILE A 114 -4.04 4.27 14.73
C ILE A 114 -3.84 4.69 16.20
N LYS A 115 -4.44 5.81 16.62
CA LYS A 115 -4.35 6.28 18.01
C LYS A 115 -4.89 5.23 18.99
N GLN A 116 -6.02 4.60 18.69
CA GLN A 116 -6.56 3.49 19.48
C GLN A 116 -5.64 2.26 19.42
N LEU A 117 -5.05 1.94 18.28
CA LEU A 117 -4.18 0.78 18.13
C LEU A 117 -2.92 0.89 19.00
N ILE A 118 -2.38 2.10 19.18
CA ILE A 118 -1.24 2.38 20.08
C ILE A 118 -1.58 2.05 21.55
N THR A 119 -2.85 2.17 21.95
CA THR A 119 -3.28 1.84 23.31
C THR A 119 -3.53 0.34 23.53
N MET A 120 -3.56 -0.45 22.45
CA MET A 120 -3.73 -1.89 22.52
C MET A 120 -2.40 -2.61 22.80
N GLU A 121 -2.51 -3.89 23.15
CA GLU A 121 -1.37 -4.80 23.19
C GLU A 121 -0.97 -5.19 21.75
N ILE A 122 0.16 -4.65 21.29
CA ILE A 122 0.76 -4.91 19.98
C ILE A 122 2.30 -5.02 20.13
N PRO A 123 3.01 -5.62 19.17
CA PRO A 123 4.47 -5.72 19.24
C PRO A 123 5.15 -4.37 19.44
N GLN A 124 6.07 -4.29 20.40
CA GLN A 124 6.65 -3.03 20.88
C GLN A 124 7.33 -2.21 19.77
N THR A 125 8.01 -2.87 18.83
CA THR A 125 8.64 -2.21 17.68
C THR A 125 7.61 -1.49 16.81
N HIS A 126 6.47 -2.13 16.53
CA HIS A 126 5.40 -1.51 15.75
C HIS A 126 4.70 -0.38 16.51
N LYS A 127 4.51 -0.55 17.83
CA LYS A 127 3.98 0.51 18.69
C LYS A 127 4.83 1.77 18.63
N TYR A 128 6.15 1.61 18.78
CA TYR A 128 7.09 2.71 18.67
C TYR A 128 6.99 3.42 17.31
N ASP A 129 6.98 2.68 16.20
CA ASP A 129 6.86 3.29 14.86
C ASP A 129 5.54 4.07 14.68
N LEU A 130 4.42 3.56 15.20
CA LEU A 130 3.14 4.28 15.16
C LEU A 130 3.16 5.55 16.01
N GLU A 131 3.75 5.50 17.21
CA GLU A 131 3.90 6.68 18.07
C GLU A 131 4.77 7.76 17.40
N GLN A 132 5.88 7.36 16.78
CA GLN A 132 6.73 8.29 16.03
C GLN A 132 5.99 8.88 14.83
N TYR A 133 5.20 8.06 14.13
CA TYR A 133 4.35 8.54 13.04
C TYR A 133 3.38 9.62 13.53
N VAL A 134 2.61 9.36 14.60
CA VAL A 134 1.63 10.31 15.14
C VAL A 134 2.31 11.58 15.65
N LYS A 135 3.43 11.47 16.38
CA LYS A 135 4.22 12.63 16.87
C LYS A 135 4.79 13.48 15.74
N SER A 136 5.03 12.89 14.57
CA SER A 136 5.56 13.60 13.39
C SER A 136 4.49 14.34 12.58
N LEU A 137 3.22 14.28 12.98
CA LEU A 137 2.15 15.06 12.35
C LEU A 137 2.17 16.50 12.90
N PRO A 138 1.92 17.52 12.06
CA PRO A 138 1.91 18.90 12.50
C PRO A 138 0.68 19.17 13.39
N VAL A 139 0.94 19.73 14.57
CA VAL A 139 -0.10 20.06 15.56
C VAL A 139 -1.14 21.00 14.96
N GLY A 140 -2.42 20.66 15.13
CA GLY A 140 -3.55 21.40 14.59
C GLY A 140 -3.87 21.12 13.12
N ASN A 141 -3.09 20.27 12.44
CA ASN A 141 -3.30 19.88 11.04
C ASN A 141 -3.13 18.36 10.82
N GLU A 142 -3.21 17.57 11.90
CA GLU A 142 -2.91 16.15 11.88
C GLU A 142 -3.81 15.39 10.91
N ASP A 143 -5.12 15.61 10.97
CA ASP A 143 -6.10 14.94 10.11
C ASP A 143 -5.91 15.27 8.63
N LEU A 144 -5.63 16.54 8.31
CA LEU A 144 -5.41 16.99 6.94
C LEU A 144 -4.15 16.33 6.35
N VAL A 145 -3.04 16.37 7.09
CA VAL A 145 -1.78 15.77 6.64
C VAL A 145 -1.89 14.26 6.57
N HIS A 146 -2.50 13.63 7.56
CA HIS A 146 -2.73 12.19 7.56
C HIS A 146 -3.58 11.74 6.36
N THR A 147 -4.64 12.48 6.03
CA THR A 147 -5.48 12.20 4.86
C THR A 147 -4.68 12.24 3.56
N ASN A 148 -3.74 13.19 3.42
CA ASN A 148 -2.83 13.23 2.27
C ASN A 148 -1.85 12.04 2.25
N VAL A 149 -1.39 11.59 3.42
CA VAL A 149 -0.53 10.41 3.54
C VAL A 149 -1.25 9.13 3.11
N ILE A 150 -2.51 8.95 3.54
CA ILE A 150 -3.23 7.68 3.30
C ILE A 150 -4.14 7.68 2.07
N GLY A 151 -4.37 8.85 1.46
CA GLY A 151 -5.27 9.03 0.32
C GLY A 151 -5.06 8.03 -0.82
N PRO A 152 -3.82 7.71 -1.23
CA PRO A 152 -3.56 6.70 -2.26
C PRO A 152 -4.10 5.30 -1.93
N PHE A 153 -4.05 4.88 -0.66
CA PHE A 153 -4.54 3.56 -0.25
C PHE A 153 -6.07 3.53 -0.17
N LEU A 154 -6.70 4.64 0.24
CA LEU A 154 -8.17 4.72 0.29
C LEU A 154 -8.81 4.65 -1.11
N LYS A 155 -8.08 5.07 -2.14
CA LYS A 155 -8.53 5.10 -3.54
C LYS A 155 -8.10 3.88 -4.36
N CYS A 156 -7.51 2.85 -3.74
CA CYS A 156 -7.08 1.66 -4.47
C CYS A 156 -8.30 0.78 -4.84
N TYR A 157 -8.83 0.98 -6.06
CA TYR A 157 -10.04 0.29 -6.54
C TYR A 157 -9.85 -1.20 -6.83
N LYS A 158 -8.62 -1.70 -6.92
CA LYS A 158 -8.35 -3.11 -7.24
C LYS A 158 -8.69 -4.10 -6.11
N PHE A 159 -8.96 -3.58 -4.91
CA PHE A 159 -9.31 -4.37 -3.73
C PHE A 159 -10.70 -4.02 -3.18
N LEU A 160 -11.55 -3.36 -4.00
CA LEU A 160 -12.97 -3.11 -3.76
C LEU A 160 -13.80 -4.18 -4.50
#